data_AF-A0AAQ3RTF3-F1
#
_entry.id   AF-A0AAQ3RTF3-F1
#
_cell.length_a   1.000
_cell.length_b   1.000
_cell.length_c   1.000
_cell.angle_alpha   90.00
_cell.angle_beta   90.00
_cell.angle_gamma   90.00
#
_symmetry.space_group_name_H-M   'P 1'
#
loop_
_entity.id
_entity.type
_entity.pdbx_description
1 polymer ?
#
loop_
_entity_poly.entity_id
_entity_poly.type
_entity_poly.pdbx_seq_one_letter_code
_entity_poly.pdbx_strand_id
1 'polypeptide(L)'
;MRIHAFCVSAFASTFSPFPNPKGALLQDWKLRKHALSLRLTPFPWNSSCRNRRRTFICAANQEAEDAFKKTVEIDRLIDTLREANPRELQQLVVENILAFNPSFWVRLAARTDTCKSEDDKKDYEELAASVMSLVDCVVHKTNEKIESSTDVLKGVLKPVIDEEGEIPWPPRDPHAVTLMEKEISQREQEGQLDEGFLAEVNAQLRQAKEDGDKPGLEAMLQKVLQLYASKVLSKRSYAIKGKEVLKDEQFLETIIQAPEQEWNNILINGLTIGAGNISAEELFAVLKKRIERVLIRTEGGSYRQRILTEYLRGIEKRTEEIVQALQGKPQ
;
A
#
# COMPACT_ATOMS: atom_id res chain seq x y z
N MET A 1 16.94 20.05 15.87
CA MET A 1 15.54 20.44 16.17
C MET A 1 14.94 19.23 16.87
N ARG A 2 14.58 19.39 18.14
CA ARG A 2 14.24 18.29 19.06
C ARG A 2 12.76 17.95 18.90
N ILE A 3 12.45 16.69 18.65
CA ILE A 3 11.07 16.20 18.61
C ILE A 3 11.02 14.98 19.52
N HIS A 4 10.33 15.10 20.65
CA HIS A 4 10.05 14.00 21.56
C HIS A 4 8.80 13.23 21.12
N ALA A 5 8.78 11.96 21.51
CA ALA A 5 7.67 11.01 21.57
C ALA A 5 7.14 10.46 20.23
N PHE A 6 7.61 9.24 19.93
CA PHE A 6 6.86 8.27 19.14
C PHE A 6 5.52 7.97 19.82
N CYS A 7 4.44 8.53 19.30
CA CYS A 7 3.16 7.84 19.32
C CYS A 7 3.07 7.08 18.00
N VAL A 8 3.49 5.82 17.98
CA VAL A 8 3.02 4.89 16.94
C VAL A 8 1.58 4.58 17.32
N SER A 9 0.69 5.52 16.98
CA SER A 9 -0.74 5.28 17.01
C SER A 9 -1.00 4.15 16.03
N ALA A 10 -1.30 2.97 16.57
CA ALA A 10 -2.16 2.02 15.87
C ALA A 10 -3.49 2.73 15.65
N PHE A 11 -3.63 3.46 14.55
CA PHE A 11 -4.93 3.94 14.14
C PHE A 11 -5.66 2.76 13.52
N ALA A 12 -6.44 2.10 14.36
CA ALA A 12 -7.71 1.56 13.92
C ALA A 12 -8.41 2.66 13.12
N SER A 13 -8.64 2.41 11.84
CA SER A 13 -9.55 3.18 11.02
C SER A 13 -10.89 3.21 11.74
N THR A 14 -11.21 4.33 12.38
CA THR A 14 -12.53 4.59 12.95
C THR A 14 -13.54 4.73 11.82
N PHE A 15 -14.02 3.60 11.33
CA PHE A 15 -15.37 3.46 10.84
C PHE A 15 -16.11 2.61 11.88
N SER A 16 -16.76 3.28 12.84
CA SER A 16 -17.82 2.65 13.64
C SER A 16 -19.15 3.04 13.01
N PRO A 17 -19.92 2.11 12.42
CA PRO A 17 -21.24 2.44 11.94
C PRO A 17 -22.33 1.70 12.74
N PHE A 18 -22.30 1.62 14.07
CA PHE A 18 -23.48 1.21 14.84
C PHE A 18 -23.52 1.79 16.27
N PRO A 19 -24.60 2.48 16.69
CA PRO A 19 -24.92 2.69 18.09
C PRO A 19 -25.83 1.55 18.60
N ASN A 20 -25.47 0.96 19.74
CA ASN A 20 -26.26 -0.06 20.45
C ASN A 20 -27.41 0.61 21.24
N PRO A 21 -28.63 0.05 21.32
CA PRO A 21 -29.76 0.72 21.96
C PRO A 21 -29.95 0.28 23.42
N LYS A 22 -30.19 1.24 24.32
CA LYS A 22 -31.19 1.21 25.44
C LYS A 22 -30.88 2.31 26.49
N GLY A 23 -31.91 3.11 26.84
CA GLY A 23 -32.02 3.72 28.17
C GLY A 23 -32.12 5.24 28.27
N ALA A 24 -33.28 5.78 27.90
CA ALA A 24 -34.01 6.97 28.39
C ALA A 24 -33.30 8.08 29.21
N LEU A 25 -33.50 9.35 28.82
CA LEU A 25 -34.28 10.34 29.59
C LEU A 25 -34.44 11.68 28.84
N LEU A 26 -35.62 12.28 29.04
CA LEU A 26 -36.07 13.59 28.56
C LEU A 26 -35.01 14.71 28.71
N GLN A 27 -34.93 15.62 27.73
CA GLN A 27 -35.32 17.03 27.91
C GLN A 27 -35.23 17.86 26.61
N ASP A 28 -36.41 18.34 26.18
CA ASP A 28 -36.74 19.72 25.80
C ASP A 28 -35.75 20.51 24.92
N TRP A 29 -36.03 20.60 23.62
CA TRP A 29 -35.37 21.52 22.69
C TRP A 29 -36.20 22.79 22.46
N LYS A 30 -35.69 23.91 22.98
CA LYS A 30 -36.17 25.25 22.67
C LYS A 30 -35.74 25.68 21.27
N LEU A 31 -36.73 26.16 20.52
CA LEU A 31 -36.62 26.89 19.26
C LEU A 31 -35.58 28.02 19.30
N ARG A 32 -34.81 28.15 18.21
CA ARG A 32 -34.44 29.47 17.70
C ARG A 32 -34.54 29.51 16.18
N LYS A 33 -35.48 30.35 15.72
CA LYS A 33 -35.84 30.65 14.34
C LYS A 33 -34.75 31.50 13.69
N HIS A 34 -34.40 31.22 12.45
CA HIS A 34 -34.07 32.26 11.48
C HIS A 34 -34.81 31.97 10.18
N ALA A 35 -35.73 32.89 9.88
CA ALA A 35 -36.56 32.89 8.70
C ALA A 35 -35.78 33.44 7.50
N LEU A 36 -35.92 32.79 6.35
CA LEU A 36 -35.77 33.44 5.06
C LEU A 36 -37.03 33.16 4.24
N SER A 37 -37.72 34.24 3.91
CA SER A 37 -39.00 34.27 3.22
C SER A 37 -38.84 33.90 1.75
N LEU A 38 -39.68 32.99 1.26
CA LEU A 38 -40.05 32.94 -0.15
C LEU A 38 -41.54 33.27 -0.26
N ARG A 39 -41.81 34.43 -0.88
CA ARG A 39 -43.14 34.94 -1.16
C ARG A 39 -43.85 33.98 -2.12
N LEU A 40 -44.99 33.44 -1.69
CA LEU A 40 -45.95 32.79 -2.57
C LEU A 40 -46.89 33.86 -3.14
N THR A 41 -46.86 34.08 -4.44
CA THR A 41 -47.92 34.79 -5.16
C THR A 41 -49.06 33.80 -5.46
N PRO A 42 -50.33 34.12 -5.19
CA PRO A 42 -51.44 33.27 -5.57
C PRO A 42 -51.86 33.61 -7.01
N PHE A 43 -51.78 32.63 -7.92
CA PHE A 43 -52.47 32.73 -9.21
C PHE A 43 -53.90 32.21 -9.09
N PRO A 44 -54.88 32.81 -9.80
CA PRO A 44 -56.29 32.55 -9.57
C PRO A 44 -56.71 31.23 -10.22
N TRP A 45 -57.56 30.50 -9.49
CA TRP A 45 -58.28 29.34 -9.96
C TRP A 45 -59.29 29.78 -11.02
N ASN A 46 -59.15 29.31 -12.26
CA ASN A 46 -60.27 29.29 -13.18
C ASN A 46 -60.38 27.91 -13.82
N SER A 47 -61.54 27.33 -13.60
CA SER A 47 -62.01 26.02 -14.06
C SER A 47 -62.25 26.02 -15.58
N SER A 48 -61.68 25.03 -16.28
CA SER A 48 -62.36 24.27 -17.34
C SER A 48 -61.52 23.09 -17.85
N CYS A 49 -62.20 21.97 -18.00
CA CYS A 49 -61.69 20.63 -18.27
C CYS A 49 -60.93 20.49 -19.61
N ARG A 50 -59.83 19.72 -19.59
CA ARG A 50 -59.46 18.80 -20.69
C ARG A 50 -58.53 17.72 -20.16
N ASN A 51 -58.99 16.47 -20.24
CA ASN A 51 -58.19 15.26 -20.01
C ASN A 51 -56.86 15.34 -20.78
N ARG A 52 -55.76 15.49 -20.06
CA ARG A 52 -54.43 15.19 -20.58
C ARG A 52 -53.75 14.34 -19.51
N ARG A 53 -53.74 13.02 -19.73
CA ARG A 53 -52.76 12.13 -19.08
C ARG A 53 -51.39 12.64 -19.51
N ARG A 54 -50.81 13.56 -18.73
CA ARG A 54 -49.39 13.89 -18.82
C ARG A 54 -48.67 12.79 -18.05
N THR A 55 -48.21 11.78 -18.78
CA THR A 55 -47.07 10.98 -18.34
C THR A 55 -45.93 11.98 -18.18
N PHE A 56 -45.67 12.40 -16.95
CA PHE A 56 -44.42 13.11 -16.66
C PHE A 56 -43.32 12.07 -16.84
N ILE A 57 -42.74 12.02 -18.03
CA ILE A 57 -41.45 11.36 -18.23
C ILE A 57 -40.46 12.22 -17.48
N CYS A 58 -40.19 11.85 -16.23
CA CYS A 58 -39.09 12.42 -15.48
C CYS A 58 -37.83 12.01 -16.23
N ALA A 59 -37.05 12.97 -16.72
CA ALA A 59 -35.69 12.68 -17.13
C ALA A 59 -34.99 12.11 -15.90
N ALA A 60 -34.50 10.87 -15.99
CA ALA A 60 -33.63 10.34 -14.96
C ALA A 60 -32.39 11.24 -14.96
N ASN A 61 -32.13 11.92 -13.85
CA ASN A 61 -30.87 12.63 -13.69
C ASN A 61 -29.74 11.58 -13.75
N GLN A 62 -28.60 11.92 -14.36
CA GLN A 62 -27.45 11.01 -14.51
C GLN A 62 -27.06 10.33 -13.18
N GLU A 63 -27.17 11.05 -12.06
CA GLU A 63 -26.93 10.54 -10.71
C GLU A 63 -27.87 9.40 -10.29
N ALA A 64 -29.15 9.46 -10.70
CA ALA A 64 -30.12 8.42 -10.43
C ALA A 64 -29.85 7.16 -11.26
N GLU A 65 -29.40 7.34 -12.51
CA GLU A 65 -28.97 6.21 -13.35
C GLU A 65 -27.73 5.53 -12.79
N ASP A 66 -26.76 6.29 -12.29
CA ASP A 66 -25.53 5.74 -11.75
C ASP A 66 -25.75 5.05 -10.39
N ALA A 67 -26.65 5.57 -9.55
CA ALA A 67 -27.09 4.90 -8.33
C ALA A 67 -27.81 3.58 -8.63
N PHE A 68 -28.64 3.56 -9.69
CA PHE A 68 -29.30 2.34 -10.14
C PHE A 68 -28.29 1.30 -10.64
N LYS A 69 -27.32 1.69 -11.49
CA LYS A 69 -26.26 0.78 -11.96
C LYS A 69 -25.50 0.15 -10.81
N LYS A 70 -25.09 0.93 -9.81
CA LYS A 70 -24.42 0.42 -8.59
C LYS A 70 -25.29 -0.58 -7.83
N THR A 71 -26.59 -0.31 -7.73
CA THR A 71 -27.53 -1.24 -7.08
C THR A 71 -27.63 -2.56 -7.85
N VAL A 72 -27.69 -2.51 -9.18
CA VAL A 72 -27.71 -3.70 -10.04
C VAL A 72 -26.42 -4.51 -9.92
N GLU A 73 -25.27 -3.86 -9.80
CA GLU A 73 -23.98 -4.54 -9.58
C GLU A 73 -23.95 -5.26 -8.24
N ILE A 74 -24.43 -4.62 -7.16
CA ILE A 74 -24.57 -5.26 -5.84
C ILE A 74 -25.51 -6.46 -5.91
N ASP A 75 -26.66 -6.33 -6.60
CA ASP A 75 -27.60 -7.44 -6.77
C ASP A 75 -26.97 -8.63 -7.49
N ARG A 76 -26.22 -8.38 -8.57
CA ARG A 76 -25.48 -9.43 -9.30
C ARG A 76 -24.47 -10.13 -8.40
N LEU A 77 -23.77 -9.37 -7.56
CA LEU A 77 -22.82 -9.94 -6.61
C LEU A 77 -23.55 -10.80 -5.57
N ILE A 78 -24.67 -10.35 -5.02
CA ILE A 78 -25.49 -11.13 -4.07
C ILE A 78 -25.96 -12.44 -4.71
N ASP A 79 -26.47 -12.38 -5.94
CA ASP A 79 -26.95 -13.58 -6.65
C ASP A 79 -25.78 -14.55 -6.91
N THR A 80 -24.61 -14.05 -7.32
CA THR A 80 -23.40 -14.86 -7.52
C THR A 80 -22.93 -15.53 -6.22
N LEU A 81 -22.94 -14.80 -5.10
CA LEU A 81 -22.55 -15.33 -3.79
C LEU A 81 -23.53 -16.39 -3.29
N ARG A 82 -24.83 -16.25 -3.58
CA ARG A 82 -25.86 -17.23 -3.20
C ARG A 82 -25.69 -18.55 -3.95
N GLU A 83 -25.31 -18.50 -5.23
CA GLU A 83 -25.14 -19.68 -6.07
C GLU A 83 -23.80 -20.39 -5.85
N ALA A 84 -22.83 -19.73 -5.21
CA ALA A 84 -21.48 -20.25 -5.00
C ALA A 84 -21.44 -21.40 -3.99
N ASN A 85 -20.61 -22.40 -4.26
CA ASN A 85 -20.28 -23.41 -3.26
C ASN A 85 -19.31 -22.85 -2.18
N PRO A 86 -19.07 -23.54 -1.05
CA PRO A 86 -18.26 -22.99 0.04
C PRO A 86 -16.83 -22.56 -0.33
N ARG A 87 -16.19 -23.22 -1.32
CA ARG A 87 -14.84 -22.84 -1.77
C ARG A 87 -14.87 -21.64 -2.70
N GLU A 88 -15.83 -21.61 -3.61
CA GLU A 88 -16.08 -20.47 -4.50
C GLU A 88 -16.48 -19.22 -3.70
N LEU A 89 -17.31 -19.39 -2.67
CA LEU A 89 -17.72 -18.31 -1.78
C LEU A 89 -16.51 -17.65 -1.11
N GLN A 90 -15.56 -18.46 -0.61
CA GLN A 90 -14.32 -17.94 -0.04
C GLN A 90 -13.52 -17.12 -1.05
N GLN A 91 -13.36 -17.63 -2.27
CA GLN A 91 -12.64 -16.94 -3.34
C GLN A 91 -13.32 -15.63 -3.74
N LEU A 92 -14.64 -15.66 -3.94
CA LEU A 92 -15.44 -14.49 -4.31
C LEU A 92 -15.37 -13.40 -3.24
N VAL A 93 -15.40 -13.78 -1.95
CA VAL A 93 -15.26 -12.82 -0.85
C VAL A 93 -13.87 -12.17 -0.85
N VAL A 94 -12.80 -12.94 -1.08
CA VAL A 94 -11.44 -12.37 -1.14
C VAL A 94 -11.27 -11.45 -2.33
N GLU A 95 -11.74 -11.84 -3.51
CA GLU A 95 -11.62 -11.05 -4.75
C GLU A 95 -12.44 -9.75 -4.70
N ASN A 96 -13.56 -9.75 -3.99
CA ASN A 96 -14.48 -8.62 -3.89
C ASN A 96 -14.46 -7.93 -2.53
N ILE A 97 -13.38 -8.05 -1.74
CA ILE A 97 -13.35 -7.60 -0.34
C ILE A 97 -13.78 -6.13 -0.16
N LEU A 98 -13.43 -5.25 -1.12
CA LEU A 98 -13.78 -3.83 -1.08
C LEU A 98 -15.26 -3.54 -1.43
N ALA A 99 -15.96 -4.50 -2.05
CA ALA A 99 -17.37 -4.38 -2.39
C ALA A 99 -18.28 -4.54 -1.16
N PHE A 100 -17.81 -5.20 -0.08
CA PHE A 100 -18.57 -5.43 1.16
C PHE A 100 -18.63 -4.21 2.09
N ASN A 101 -19.02 -3.08 1.54
CA ASN A 101 -19.20 -1.82 2.24
C ASN A 101 -20.64 -1.69 2.80
N PRO A 102 -20.98 -0.63 3.56
CA PRO A 102 -22.33 -0.47 4.13
C PRO A 102 -23.49 -0.58 3.12
N SER A 103 -23.28 -0.15 1.87
CA SER A 103 -24.33 -0.22 0.84
C SER A 103 -24.66 -1.66 0.42
N PHE A 104 -23.66 -2.55 0.41
CA PHE A 104 -23.87 -3.98 0.17
C PHE A 104 -24.79 -4.59 1.25
N TRP A 105 -24.47 -4.35 2.53
CA TRP A 105 -25.23 -4.90 3.66
C TRP A 105 -26.66 -4.37 3.71
N VAL A 106 -26.85 -3.08 3.45
CA VAL A 106 -28.20 -2.47 3.35
C VAL A 106 -28.99 -3.09 2.20
N ARG A 107 -28.35 -3.35 1.06
CA ARG A 107 -29.03 -3.98 -0.08
C ARG A 107 -29.40 -5.43 0.19
N LEU A 108 -28.51 -6.19 0.82
CA LEU A 108 -28.76 -7.57 1.25
C LEU A 108 -29.92 -7.66 2.25
N ALA A 109 -29.97 -6.74 3.22
CA ALA A 109 -31.10 -6.64 4.15
C ALA A 109 -32.43 -6.36 3.41
N ALA A 110 -32.43 -5.41 2.46
CA ALA A 110 -33.62 -5.13 1.66
C ALA A 110 -34.08 -6.33 0.81
N ARG A 111 -33.15 -7.14 0.29
CA ARG A 111 -33.47 -8.40 -0.39
C ARG A 111 -34.09 -9.42 0.56
N THR A 112 -33.57 -9.52 1.77
CA THR A 112 -34.12 -10.39 2.84
C THR A 112 -35.56 -9.97 3.20
N ASP A 113 -35.81 -8.67 3.38
CA ASP A 113 -37.14 -8.13 3.71
C ASP A 113 -38.18 -8.32 2.59
N THR A 114 -37.74 -8.45 1.34
CA THR A 114 -38.62 -8.63 0.18
C THR A 114 -38.90 -10.10 -0.17
N CYS A 115 -38.32 -11.04 0.59
CA CYS A 115 -38.57 -12.47 0.41
C CYS A 115 -40.00 -12.85 0.80
N LYS A 116 -40.61 -13.70 -0.04
CA LYS A 116 -42.00 -14.17 0.17
C LYS A 116 -42.07 -15.40 1.05
N SER A 117 -41.03 -16.23 1.07
CA SER A 117 -40.95 -17.44 1.87
C SER A 117 -40.00 -17.25 3.06
N GLU A 118 -40.30 -17.89 4.19
CA GLU A 118 -39.40 -17.89 5.35
C GLU A 118 -38.11 -18.69 5.07
N ASP A 119 -38.16 -19.66 4.16
CA ASP A 119 -36.99 -20.44 3.73
C ASP A 119 -35.99 -19.55 2.97
N ASP A 120 -36.47 -18.74 2.01
CA ASP A 120 -35.63 -17.77 1.29
C ASP A 120 -35.03 -16.72 2.24
N LYS A 121 -35.79 -16.27 3.24
CA LYS A 121 -35.26 -15.34 4.25
C LYS A 121 -34.11 -15.96 5.01
N LYS A 122 -34.29 -17.21 5.44
CA LYS A 122 -33.28 -17.94 6.19
C LYS A 122 -32.01 -18.18 5.35
N ASP A 123 -32.16 -18.50 4.07
CA ASP A 123 -31.03 -18.61 3.13
C ASP A 123 -30.21 -17.31 3.07
N TYR A 124 -30.88 -16.15 2.99
CA TYR A 124 -30.21 -14.85 2.96
C TYR A 124 -29.53 -14.49 4.28
N GLU A 125 -30.14 -14.84 5.42
CA GLU A 125 -29.54 -14.67 6.74
C GLU A 125 -28.28 -15.54 6.89
N GLU A 126 -28.33 -16.81 6.48
CA GLU A 126 -27.20 -17.74 6.50
C GLU A 126 -26.07 -17.28 5.55
N LEU A 127 -26.43 -16.78 4.36
CA LEU A 127 -25.49 -16.18 3.42
C LEU A 127 -24.80 -14.95 4.04
N ALA A 128 -25.58 -14.04 4.64
CA ALA A 128 -25.05 -12.84 5.28
C ALA A 128 -24.07 -13.19 6.40
N ALA A 129 -24.43 -14.15 7.27
CA ALA A 129 -23.57 -14.62 8.35
C ALA A 129 -22.26 -15.24 7.81
N SER A 130 -22.37 -16.04 6.74
CA SER A 130 -21.21 -16.69 6.12
C SER A 130 -20.26 -15.68 5.49
N VAL A 131 -20.78 -14.74 4.68
CA VAL A 131 -19.99 -13.67 4.06
C VAL A 131 -19.34 -12.80 5.14
N MET A 132 -20.09 -12.41 6.19
CA MET A 132 -19.56 -11.58 7.27
C MET A 132 -18.42 -12.28 8.01
N SER A 133 -18.58 -13.56 8.36
CA SER A 133 -17.52 -14.33 9.00
C SER A 133 -16.26 -14.45 8.13
N LEU A 134 -16.41 -14.59 6.81
CA LEU A 134 -15.28 -14.64 5.89
C LEU A 134 -14.58 -13.28 5.78
N VAL A 135 -15.34 -12.19 5.67
CA VAL A 135 -14.80 -10.82 5.67
C VAL A 135 -14.03 -10.55 6.96
N ASP A 136 -14.61 -10.86 8.13
CA ASP A 136 -13.96 -10.70 9.42
C ASP A 136 -12.66 -11.51 9.51
N CYS A 137 -12.67 -12.75 9.02
CA CYS A 137 -11.46 -13.58 8.96
C CYS A 137 -10.37 -12.95 8.09
N VAL A 138 -10.72 -12.37 6.94
CA VAL A 138 -9.76 -11.70 6.04
C VAL A 138 -9.18 -10.46 6.71
N VAL A 139 -10.03 -9.64 7.34
CA VAL A 139 -9.59 -8.43 8.06
C VAL A 139 -8.66 -8.80 9.21
N HIS A 140 -9.04 -9.80 10.02
CA HIS A 140 -8.23 -10.22 11.16
C HIS A 140 -6.86 -10.73 10.72
N LYS A 141 -6.79 -11.63 9.74
CA LYS A 141 -5.52 -12.13 9.19
C LYS A 141 -4.66 -11.02 8.57
N THR A 142 -5.30 -10.03 7.95
CA THR A 142 -4.59 -8.87 7.38
C THR A 142 -3.98 -8.03 8.50
N ASN A 143 -4.72 -7.77 9.57
CA ASN A 143 -4.21 -7.03 10.74
C ASN A 143 -3.06 -7.79 11.42
N GLU A 144 -3.21 -9.09 11.67
CA GLU A 144 -2.13 -9.92 12.21
C GLU A 144 -0.88 -9.86 11.33
N LYS A 145 -1.04 -9.84 10.00
CA LYS A 145 0.08 -9.73 9.07
C LYS A 145 0.76 -8.36 9.14
N ILE A 146 0.00 -7.27 9.23
CA ILE A 146 0.52 -5.90 9.38
C ILE A 146 1.27 -5.78 10.71
N GLU A 147 0.69 -6.27 11.81
CA GLU A 147 1.32 -6.25 13.13
C GLU A 147 2.61 -7.06 13.14
N SER A 148 2.59 -8.28 12.57
CA SER A 148 3.78 -9.13 12.43
C SER A 148 4.88 -8.44 11.60
N SER A 149 4.55 -7.87 10.44
CA SER A 149 5.49 -7.10 9.62
C SER A 149 6.05 -5.89 10.35
N THR A 150 5.22 -5.21 11.14
CA THR A 150 5.63 -4.04 11.94
C THR A 150 6.59 -4.44 13.05
N ASP A 151 6.34 -5.57 13.72
CA ASP A 151 7.23 -6.07 14.78
C ASP A 151 8.57 -6.57 14.20
N VAL A 152 8.54 -7.17 13.00
CA VAL A 152 9.74 -7.47 12.23
C VAL A 152 10.54 -6.19 11.95
N LEU A 153 9.88 -5.13 11.48
CA LEU A 153 10.52 -3.84 11.21
C LEU A 153 11.12 -3.21 12.48
N LYS A 154 10.39 -3.22 13.60
CA LYS A 154 10.91 -2.75 14.90
C LYS A 154 12.15 -3.53 15.31
N GLY A 155 12.17 -4.84 15.10
CA GLY A 155 13.33 -5.68 15.35
C GLY A 155 14.55 -5.27 14.51
N VAL A 156 14.34 -5.01 13.21
CA VAL A 156 15.37 -4.49 12.30
C VAL A 156 15.91 -3.13 12.76
N LEU A 157 15.03 -2.22 13.20
CA LEU A 157 15.41 -0.87 13.59
C LEU A 157 15.96 -0.78 15.02
N LYS A 158 15.76 -1.80 15.86
CA LYS A 158 16.22 -1.80 17.26
C LYS A 158 17.70 -1.42 17.45
N PRO A 159 18.66 -1.88 16.63
CA PRO A 159 20.07 -1.53 16.81
C PRO A 159 20.40 -0.05 16.58
N VAL A 160 19.56 0.70 15.89
CA VAL A 160 19.77 2.13 15.58
C VAL A 160 18.98 3.07 16.50
N ILE A 161 18.15 2.53 17.39
CA ILE A 161 17.39 3.27 18.39
C ILE A 161 18.21 3.28 19.69
N ASP A 162 18.49 4.46 20.25
CA ASP A 162 19.21 4.56 21.53
C ASP A 162 18.31 4.23 22.74
N GLU A 163 18.91 4.08 23.94
CA GLU A 163 18.18 3.74 25.17
C GLU A 163 17.19 4.84 25.61
N GLU A 164 17.36 6.07 25.13
CA GLU A 164 16.52 7.22 25.41
C GLU A 164 15.38 7.37 24.37
N GLY A 165 15.35 6.50 23.36
CA GLY A 165 14.40 6.53 22.24
C GLY A 165 14.66 7.67 21.26
N GLU A 166 15.80 8.35 21.36
CA GLU A 166 16.29 9.29 20.39
C GLU A 166 16.98 8.52 19.24
N ILE A 167 16.92 9.09 18.04
CA ILE A 167 17.48 8.45 16.85
C ILE A 167 18.35 9.47 16.16
N PRO A 168 19.70 9.36 16.24
CA PRO A 168 20.57 10.12 15.37
C PRO A 168 20.33 9.62 13.94
N TRP A 169 19.63 10.43 13.14
CA TRP A 169 19.28 10.11 11.77
C TRP A 169 20.03 11.03 10.78
N PRO A 170 20.73 10.50 9.75
CA PRO A 170 20.96 9.08 9.42
C PRO A 170 21.76 8.29 10.48
N PRO A 171 21.62 6.95 10.61
CA PRO A 171 22.47 6.10 11.40
C PRO A 171 23.82 6.14 10.71
N ARG A 172 24.65 7.00 11.26
CA ARG A 172 26.04 7.17 10.86
C ARG A 172 26.96 6.33 11.71
N ASP A 173 26.46 5.75 12.81
CA ASP A 173 27.22 4.79 13.59
C ASP A 173 27.44 3.50 12.77
N PRO A 174 28.68 3.20 12.37
CA PRO A 174 28.98 2.01 11.59
C PRO A 174 28.64 0.73 12.34
N HIS A 175 28.71 0.74 13.69
CA HIS A 175 28.39 -0.43 14.50
C HIS A 175 26.89 -0.74 14.47
N ALA A 176 26.03 0.25 14.70
CA ALA A 176 24.57 0.10 14.58
C ALA A 176 24.13 -0.36 13.18
N VAL A 177 24.72 0.19 12.11
CA VAL A 177 24.43 -0.24 10.73
C VAL A 177 24.84 -1.69 10.49
N THR A 178 26.02 -2.10 10.99
CA THR A 178 26.49 -3.50 10.89
C THR A 178 25.55 -4.46 11.64
N LEU A 179 25.01 -4.05 12.79
CA LEU A 179 24.02 -4.85 13.51
C LEU A 179 22.70 -4.95 12.75
N MET A 180 22.24 -3.86 12.15
CA MET A 180 21.04 -3.85 11.30
C MET A 180 21.21 -4.74 10.06
N GLU A 181 22.39 -4.76 9.43
CA GLU A 181 22.73 -5.67 8.33
C GLU A 181 22.69 -7.15 8.73
N LYS A 182 23.13 -7.46 9.95
CA LYS A 182 23.04 -8.82 10.52
C LYS A 182 21.58 -9.21 10.75
N GLU A 183 20.76 -8.31 11.29
CA GLU A 183 19.34 -8.55 11.52
C GLU A 183 18.60 -8.81 10.19
N ILE A 184 18.83 -7.97 9.17
CA ILE A 184 18.29 -8.19 7.82
C ILE A 184 18.76 -9.53 7.25
N SER A 185 20.04 -9.86 7.39
CA SER A 185 20.59 -11.12 6.89
C SER A 185 19.96 -12.34 7.54
N GLN A 186 19.76 -12.31 8.86
CA GLN A 186 19.15 -13.39 9.62
C GLN A 186 17.67 -13.56 9.23
N ARG A 187 16.90 -12.47 9.24
CA ARG A 187 15.46 -12.51 8.95
C ARG A 187 15.16 -12.90 7.51
N GLU A 188 16.03 -12.53 6.57
CA GLU A 188 15.93 -12.99 5.19
C GLU A 188 16.19 -14.50 5.05
N GLN A 189 17.03 -15.09 5.89
CA GLN A 189 17.25 -16.54 5.94
C GLN A 189 16.07 -17.28 6.58
N GLU A 190 15.45 -16.67 7.59
CA GLU A 190 14.25 -17.18 8.26
C GLU A 190 12.97 -16.99 7.43
N GLY A 191 13.02 -16.25 6.32
CA GLY A 191 11.87 -16.00 5.44
C GLY A 191 10.88 -14.96 5.97
N GLN A 192 11.30 -14.14 6.95
CA GLN A 192 10.45 -13.11 7.56
C GLN A 192 10.34 -11.82 6.72
N LEU A 193 11.24 -11.60 5.77
CA LEU A 193 11.23 -10.44 4.87
C LEU A 193 10.44 -10.75 3.59
N ASP A 194 9.18 -11.16 3.77
CA ASP A 194 8.29 -11.53 2.68
C ASP A 194 7.61 -10.31 2.04
N GLU A 195 6.73 -10.55 1.06
CA GLU A 195 6.00 -9.47 0.37
C GLU A 195 5.16 -8.62 1.33
N GLY A 196 4.63 -9.21 2.41
CA GLY A 196 3.88 -8.46 3.41
C GLY A 196 4.76 -7.49 4.18
N PHE A 197 5.97 -7.91 4.55
CA PHE A 197 6.96 -7.02 5.17
C PHE A 197 7.38 -5.89 4.22
N LEU A 198 7.71 -6.21 2.97
CA LEU A 198 8.14 -5.20 2.00
C LEU A 198 7.02 -4.20 1.66
N ALA A 199 5.78 -4.68 1.58
CA ALA A 199 4.60 -3.83 1.39
C ALA A 199 4.44 -2.83 2.53
N GLU A 200 4.59 -3.29 3.77
CA GLU A 200 4.47 -2.47 4.99
C GLU A 200 5.57 -1.40 5.05
N VAL A 201 6.84 -1.78 4.89
CA VAL A 201 7.96 -0.82 4.88
C VAL A 201 7.76 0.23 3.78
N ASN A 202 7.33 -0.17 2.59
CA ASN A 202 7.10 0.75 1.49
C ASN A 202 5.83 1.61 1.68
N ALA A 203 4.82 1.13 2.41
CA ALA A 203 3.66 1.94 2.80
C ALA A 203 4.08 3.03 3.80
N GLN A 204 4.79 2.67 4.86
CA GLN A 204 5.32 3.64 5.84
C GLN A 204 6.27 4.64 5.20
N LEU A 205 7.09 4.22 4.22
CA LEU A 205 8.01 5.10 3.50
C LEU A 205 7.25 6.15 2.67
N ARG A 206 6.17 5.76 2.01
CA ARG A 206 5.31 6.68 1.25
C ARG A 206 4.65 7.70 2.18
N GLN A 207 4.09 7.22 3.28
CA GLN A 207 3.48 8.10 4.28
C GLN A 207 4.49 9.09 4.86
N ALA A 208 5.70 8.64 5.22
CA ALA A 208 6.75 9.52 5.74
C ALA A 208 7.16 10.62 4.75
N LYS A 209 7.14 10.33 3.43
CA LYS A 209 7.40 11.29 2.36
C LYS A 209 6.26 12.30 2.19
N GLU A 210 5.02 11.84 2.28
CA GLU A 210 3.82 12.68 2.15
C GLU A 210 3.67 13.62 3.35
N ASP A 211 3.93 13.12 4.56
CA ASP A 211 3.83 13.90 5.80
C ASP A 211 4.90 15.00 5.86
N GLY A 212 6.09 14.80 5.26
CA GLY A 212 7.19 15.78 5.20
C GLY A 212 7.86 16.13 6.55
N ASP A 213 7.19 15.85 7.66
CA ASP A 213 7.59 16.21 9.02
C ASP A 213 8.54 15.18 9.66
N LYS A 214 8.81 14.05 8.98
CA LYS A 214 9.61 12.94 9.50
C LYS A 214 10.72 12.49 8.53
N PRO A 215 11.65 13.39 8.12
CA PRO A 215 12.80 13.02 7.29
C PRO A 215 13.68 11.95 7.96
N GLY A 216 13.63 11.92 9.30
CA GLY A 216 14.05 10.82 10.19
C GLY A 216 13.68 9.43 9.70
N LEU A 217 12.38 9.19 9.71
CA LEU A 217 11.78 7.90 9.44
C LEU A 217 11.94 7.53 7.96
N GLU A 218 11.76 8.50 7.06
CA GLU A 218 11.89 8.26 5.62
C GLU A 218 13.20 7.54 5.31
N ALA A 219 14.33 8.10 5.75
CA ALA A 219 15.58 7.55 5.30
C ALA A 219 16.07 6.35 6.15
N MET A 220 15.50 6.11 7.35
CA MET A 220 15.60 4.80 8.02
C MET A 220 14.96 3.70 7.18
N LEU A 221 13.73 3.93 6.71
CA LEU A 221 13.01 2.97 5.87
C LEU A 221 13.72 2.77 4.53
N GLN A 222 14.28 3.84 3.93
CA GLN A 222 15.14 3.71 2.75
C GLN A 222 16.36 2.84 3.05
N LYS A 223 17.03 3.05 4.18
CA LYS A 223 18.21 2.24 4.55
C LYS A 223 17.84 0.77 4.74
N VAL A 224 16.71 0.46 5.36
CA VAL A 224 16.19 -0.93 5.48
C VAL A 224 16.02 -1.57 4.11
N LEU A 225 15.36 -0.88 3.16
CA LEU A 225 15.14 -1.40 1.82
C LEU A 225 16.44 -1.55 1.01
N GLN A 226 17.40 -0.64 1.19
CA GLN A 226 18.73 -0.74 0.57
C GLN A 226 19.52 -1.93 1.09
N LEU A 227 19.54 -2.16 2.41
CA LEU A 227 20.22 -3.30 3.02
C LEU A 227 19.60 -4.63 2.56
N TYR A 228 18.26 -4.68 2.52
CA TYR A 228 17.53 -5.82 1.95
C TYR A 228 17.93 -6.07 0.49
N ALA A 229 17.92 -5.03 -0.36
CA ALA A 229 18.25 -5.16 -1.78
C ALA A 229 19.70 -5.61 -1.99
N SER A 230 20.66 -5.00 -1.29
CA SER A 230 22.07 -5.40 -1.28
C SER A 230 22.21 -6.88 -0.91
N LYS A 231 21.56 -7.31 0.18
CA LYS A 231 21.61 -8.69 0.65
C LYS A 231 21.06 -9.68 -0.37
N VAL A 232 19.89 -9.40 -0.93
CA VAL A 232 19.21 -10.30 -1.89
C VAL A 232 19.97 -10.37 -3.21
N LEU A 233 20.47 -9.25 -3.73
CA LEU A 233 21.24 -9.22 -4.98
C LEU A 233 22.59 -9.93 -4.83
N SER A 234 23.21 -9.84 -3.66
CA SER A 234 24.50 -10.48 -3.34
C SER A 234 24.42 -11.99 -3.16
N LYS A 235 23.23 -12.59 -3.02
CA LYS A 235 23.06 -14.05 -2.92
C LYS A 235 23.61 -14.80 -4.15
N ARG A 236 23.66 -14.14 -5.30
CA ARG A 236 24.14 -14.74 -6.55
C ARG A 236 25.15 -13.83 -7.23
N SER A 237 26.36 -14.36 -7.36
CA SER A 237 27.43 -13.79 -8.16
C SER A 237 27.27 -14.19 -9.64
N TYR A 238 27.56 -13.25 -10.52
CA TYR A 238 27.71 -13.40 -11.97
C TYR A 238 29.10 -13.01 -12.46
N ALA A 239 29.98 -12.56 -11.56
CA ALA A 239 31.35 -12.20 -11.87
C ALA A 239 32.16 -13.37 -12.47
N ILE A 240 31.76 -14.62 -12.27
CA ILE A 240 32.47 -15.78 -12.77
C ILE A 240 31.68 -16.46 -13.89
N LYS A 241 32.25 -16.51 -15.10
CA LYS A 241 31.72 -17.26 -16.24
C LYS A 241 32.71 -18.37 -16.62
N GLY A 242 32.48 -19.56 -16.07
CA GLY A 242 33.40 -20.69 -16.24
C GLY A 242 34.70 -20.46 -15.47
N LYS A 243 35.83 -20.28 -16.17
CA LYS A 243 37.13 -19.95 -15.57
C LYS A 243 37.50 -18.46 -15.64
N GLU A 244 36.68 -17.66 -16.32
CA GLU A 244 36.95 -16.25 -16.55
C GLU A 244 36.20 -15.37 -15.55
N VAL A 245 36.89 -14.34 -15.04
CA VAL A 245 36.29 -13.31 -14.19
C VAL A 245 35.89 -12.12 -15.07
N LEU A 246 34.58 -11.89 -15.15
CA LEU A 246 33.97 -10.74 -15.80
C LEU A 246 34.17 -9.51 -14.89
N LYS A 247 35.12 -8.65 -15.28
CA LYS A 247 35.54 -7.49 -14.47
C LYS A 247 34.41 -6.48 -14.25
N ASP A 248 33.56 -6.30 -15.25
CA ASP A 248 32.38 -5.44 -15.25
C ASP A 248 31.32 -5.94 -14.24
N GLU A 249 31.01 -7.24 -14.23
CA GLU A 249 30.11 -7.86 -13.24
C GLU A 249 30.74 -7.87 -11.83
N GLN A 250 32.05 -8.12 -11.70
CA GLN A 250 32.75 -8.05 -10.42
C GLN A 250 32.70 -6.65 -9.80
N PHE A 251 32.82 -5.62 -10.63
CA PHE A 251 32.71 -4.24 -10.18
C PHE A 251 31.29 -3.89 -9.73
N LEU A 252 30.27 -4.31 -10.49
CA LEU A 252 28.88 -4.15 -10.03
C LEU A 252 28.64 -4.87 -8.70
N GLU A 253 29.16 -6.08 -8.52
CA GLU A 253 29.05 -6.81 -7.24
C GLU A 253 29.73 -6.06 -6.08
N THR A 254 30.88 -5.44 -6.34
CA THR A 254 31.58 -4.61 -5.35
C THR A 254 30.71 -3.42 -4.92
N ILE A 255 30.04 -2.75 -5.88
CA ILE A 255 29.12 -1.64 -5.57
C ILE A 255 27.91 -2.13 -4.80
N ILE A 256 27.30 -3.26 -5.21
CA ILE A 256 26.12 -3.83 -4.54
C ILE A 256 26.42 -4.17 -3.08
N GLN A 257 27.60 -4.72 -2.79
CA GLN A 257 28.02 -5.13 -1.44
C GLN A 257 28.50 -3.96 -0.58
N ALA A 258 28.90 -2.84 -1.18
CA ALA A 258 29.38 -1.69 -0.46
C ALA A 258 28.25 -0.85 0.16
N PRO A 259 28.50 -0.19 1.30
CA PRO A 259 27.56 0.77 1.85
C PRO A 259 27.38 1.95 0.88
N GLU A 260 26.16 2.52 0.83
CA GLU A 260 25.82 3.63 -0.07
C GLU A 260 26.81 4.81 0.04
N GLN A 261 27.29 5.09 1.26
CA GLN A 261 28.24 6.16 1.55
C GLN A 261 29.55 6.03 0.75
N GLU A 262 29.94 4.80 0.41
CA GLU A 262 31.18 4.50 -0.31
C GLU A 262 30.98 4.45 -1.83
N TRP A 263 29.74 4.47 -2.33
CA TRP A 263 29.44 4.34 -3.76
C TRP A 263 30.18 5.38 -4.59
N ASN A 264 30.18 6.65 -4.16
CA ASN A 264 30.86 7.72 -4.90
C ASN A 264 32.35 7.43 -5.06
N ASN A 265 33.00 6.95 -3.99
CA ASN A 265 34.42 6.64 -4.01
C ASN A 265 34.70 5.42 -4.92
N ILE A 266 33.89 4.36 -4.81
CA ILE A 266 34.02 3.16 -5.63
C ILE A 266 33.79 3.47 -7.11
N LEU A 267 32.75 4.26 -7.43
CA LEU A 267 32.42 4.66 -8.78
C LEU A 267 33.53 5.53 -9.39
N ILE A 268 34.03 6.53 -8.68
CA ILE A 268 35.11 7.39 -9.18
C ILE A 268 36.37 6.56 -9.46
N ASN A 269 36.82 5.73 -8.50
CA ASN A 269 38.06 4.97 -8.65
C ASN A 269 37.95 3.79 -9.62
N GLY A 270 36.74 3.23 -9.80
CA GLY A 270 36.51 2.07 -10.66
C GLY A 270 36.23 2.43 -12.11
N LEU A 271 35.69 3.61 -12.37
CA LEU A 271 35.40 4.10 -13.72
C LEU A 271 36.66 4.68 -14.39
N THR A 272 36.75 4.52 -15.71
CA THR A 272 37.84 5.08 -16.52
C THR A 272 38.03 6.59 -16.36
N ILE A 273 36.97 7.31 -15.98
CA ILE A 273 36.98 8.77 -15.74
C ILE A 273 37.85 9.13 -14.51
N GLY A 274 37.95 8.25 -13.51
CA GLY A 274 38.79 8.45 -12.31
C GLY A 274 39.96 7.47 -12.22
N ALA A 275 40.54 7.10 -13.37
CA ALA A 275 41.68 6.18 -13.50
C ALA A 275 41.40 4.69 -13.22
N GLY A 276 40.13 4.29 -13.22
CA GLY A 276 39.72 2.89 -13.18
C GLY A 276 39.78 2.18 -14.54
N ASN A 277 39.36 0.91 -14.55
CA ASN A 277 39.48 0.02 -15.71
C ASN A 277 38.16 -0.22 -16.47
N ILE A 278 37.04 0.30 -15.96
CA ILE A 278 35.70 -0.01 -16.49
C ILE A 278 35.06 1.26 -17.03
N SER A 279 34.57 1.21 -18.25
CA SER A 279 33.84 2.33 -18.84
C SER A 279 32.42 2.44 -18.26
N ALA A 280 31.84 3.63 -18.29
CA ALA A 280 30.45 3.83 -17.88
C ALA A 280 29.47 2.98 -18.72
N GLU A 281 29.74 2.82 -20.02
CA GLU A 281 28.92 2.01 -20.93
C GLU A 281 28.93 0.53 -20.55
N GLU A 282 30.07 -0.02 -20.14
CA GLU A 282 30.17 -1.40 -19.64
C GLU A 282 29.37 -1.58 -18.36
N LEU A 283 29.47 -0.65 -17.40
CA LEU A 283 28.68 -0.70 -16.17
C LEU A 283 27.17 -0.61 -16.46
N PHE A 284 26.73 0.30 -17.34
CA PHE A 284 25.34 0.41 -17.74
C PHE A 284 24.82 -0.86 -18.45
N ALA A 285 25.63 -1.48 -19.31
CA ALA A 285 25.28 -2.73 -19.96
C ALA A 285 25.08 -3.87 -18.95
N VAL A 286 25.90 -3.95 -17.91
CA VAL A 286 25.76 -4.95 -16.84
C VAL A 286 24.56 -4.65 -15.95
N LEU A 287 24.34 -3.39 -15.56
CA LEU A 287 23.17 -2.96 -14.79
C LEU A 287 21.86 -3.33 -15.51
N LYS A 288 21.77 -3.05 -16.82
CA LYS A 288 20.61 -3.42 -17.64
C LYS A 288 20.37 -4.93 -17.62
N LYS A 289 21.41 -5.74 -17.83
CA LYS A 289 21.31 -7.21 -17.73
C LYS A 289 20.86 -7.66 -16.34
N ARG A 290 21.35 -7.01 -15.27
CA ARG A 290 20.97 -7.31 -13.88
C ARG A 290 19.48 -7.02 -13.64
N ILE A 291 18.98 -5.88 -14.13
CA ILE A 291 17.56 -5.50 -14.05
C ILE A 291 16.69 -6.51 -14.81
N GLU A 292 17.05 -6.85 -16.06
CA GLU A 292 16.31 -7.85 -16.86
C GLU A 292 16.22 -9.20 -16.12
N ARG A 293 17.32 -9.65 -15.51
CA ARG A 293 17.33 -10.88 -14.69
C ARG A 293 16.43 -10.77 -13.46
N VAL A 294 16.36 -9.62 -12.80
CA VAL A 294 15.44 -9.39 -11.68
C VAL A 294 14.00 -9.51 -12.17
N LEU A 295 13.65 -8.84 -13.28
CA LEU A 295 12.31 -8.83 -13.84
C LEU A 295 11.81 -10.24 -14.21
N ILE A 296 12.68 -11.08 -14.80
CA ILE A 296 12.31 -12.44 -15.21
C ILE A 296 12.14 -13.40 -14.01
N ARG A 297 12.82 -13.15 -12.90
CA ARG A 297 12.91 -14.10 -11.77
C ARG A 297 12.04 -13.73 -10.57
N THR A 298 11.38 -12.59 -10.63
CA THR A 298 10.48 -12.11 -9.58
C THR A 298 9.08 -12.02 -10.12
N GLU A 299 8.09 -12.16 -9.25
CA GLU A 299 6.69 -12.02 -9.63
C GLU A 299 6.43 -10.58 -10.10
N GLY A 300 5.75 -10.45 -11.25
CA GLY A 300 5.45 -9.16 -11.86
C GLY A 300 4.63 -8.29 -10.91
N GLY A 301 5.11 -7.07 -10.65
CA GLY A 301 4.42 -6.12 -9.75
C GLY A 301 4.63 -6.36 -8.26
N SER A 302 5.43 -7.36 -7.87
CA SER A 302 5.82 -7.59 -6.47
C SER A 302 6.65 -6.43 -5.91
N TYR A 303 6.59 -6.22 -4.59
CA TYR A 303 7.43 -5.23 -3.92
C TYR A 303 8.90 -5.63 -4.03
N ARG A 304 9.21 -6.93 -3.92
CA ARG A 304 10.58 -7.42 -4.16
C ARG A 304 11.10 -7.01 -5.53
N GLN A 305 10.34 -7.22 -6.61
CA GLN A 305 10.77 -6.82 -7.96
C GLN A 305 11.07 -5.32 -8.03
N ARG A 306 10.16 -4.50 -7.49
CA ARG A 306 10.26 -3.05 -7.51
C ARG A 306 11.49 -2.56 -6.73
N ILE A 307 11.66 -3.00 -5.49
CA ILE A 307 12.75 -2.56 -4.60
C ILE A 307 14.11 -2.92 -5.18
N LEU A 308 14.28 -4.14 -5.70
CA LEU A 308 15.54 -4.57 -6.32
C LEU A 308 15.86 -3.76 -7.58
N THR A 309 14.83 -3.44 -8.38
CA THR A 309 14.99 -2.63 -9.60
C THR A 309 15.32 -1.19 -9.26
N GLU A 310 14.63 -0.59 -8.29
CA GLU A 310 14.90 0.78 -7.81
C GLU A 310 16.31 0.91 -7.23
N TYR A 311 16.80 -0.09 -6.49
CA TYR A 311 18.17 -0.12 -5.99
C TYR A 311 19.21 -0.08 -7.12
N LEU A 312 19.05 -0.95 -8.14
CA LEU A 312 19.95 -0.99 -9.29
C LEU A 312 19.90 0.30 -10.12
N ARG A 313 18.70 0.87 -10.31
CA ARG A 313 18.54 2.19 -10.94
C ARG A 313 19.14 3.33 -10.11
N GLY A 314 19.20 3.19 -8.79
CA GLY A 314 19.91 4.11 -7.90
C GLY A 314 21.40 4.16 -8.20
N ILE A 315 22.02 2.99 -8.42
CA ILE A 315 23.43 2.88 -8.85
C ILE A 315 23.63 3.49 -10.24
N GLU A 316 22.73 3.19 -11.18
CA GLU A 316 22.72 3.77 -12.54
C GLU A 316 22.68 5.30 -12.48
N LYS A 317 21.69 5.87 -11.79
CA LYS A 317 21.54 7.32 -11.64
C LYS A 317 22.75 7.97 -10.97
N ARG A 318 23.31 7.35 -9.92
CA ARG A 318 24.52 7.89 -9.26
C ARG A 318 25.72 7.89 -10.22
N THR A 319 25.83 6.86 -11.04
CA THR A 319 26.87 6.77 -12.08
C THR A 319 26.71 7.90 -13.10
N GLU A 320 25.48 8.13 -13.58
CA GLU A 320 25.17 9.25 -14.49
C GLU A 320 25.55 10.61 -13.89
N GLU A 321 25.18 10.87 -12.63
CA GLU A 321 25.51 12.10 -11.91
C GLU A 321 27.03 12.34 -11.86
N ILE A 322 27.82 11.31 -11.53
CA ILE A 322 29.28 11.40 -11.47
C ILE A 322 29.89 11.63 -12.85
N VAL A 323 29.43 10.88 -13.86
CA VAL A 323 29.91 11.03 -15.24
C VAL A 323 29.64 12.45 -15.74
N GLN A 324 28.45 13.00 -15.50
CA GLN A 324 28.09 14.36 -15.90
C GLN A 324 28.93 15.41 -15.17
N ALA A 325 29.11 15.28 -13.85
CA ALA A 325 29.88 16.22 -13.05
C ALA A 325 31.36 16.27 -13.47
N LEU A 326 31.97 15.12 -13.79
CA LEU A 326 33.38 15.03 -14.18
C LEU A 326 33.62 15.37 -15.66
N GLN A 327 32.62 15.22 -16.52
CA GLN A 327 32.68 15.64 -17.93
C GLN A 327 32.37 17.14 -18.12
N GLY A 328 32.04 17.87 -17.04
CA GLY A 328 31.89 19.33 -17.06
C GLY A 328 30.66 19.84 -17.83
N LYS A 329 29.62 19.03 -18.02
CA LYS A 329 28.35 19.53 -18.57
C LYS A 329 27.59 20.26 -17.44
N PRO A 330 27.36 21.59 -17.53
CA PRO A 330 26.55 22.29 -16.55
C PRO A 330 25.10 21.80 -16.62
N GLN A 331 24.43 21.82 -15.47
CA GLN A 331 23.00 21.53 -15.30
C GLN A 331 22.10 22.42 -16.17
#